data_AF-A0A9E4JIM7-F1
#
_entry.id   AF-A0A9E4JIM7-F1
#
_cell.length_a   1.000
_cell.length_b   1.000
_cell.length_c   1.000
_cell.angle_alpha   90.00
_cell.angle_beta   90.00
_cell.angle_gamma   90.00
#
_symmetry.space_group_name_H-M   'P 1'
#
loop_
_entity.id
_entity.type
_entity.pdbx_description
1 polymer ?
#
loop_
_entity_poly.entity_id
_entity_poly.type
_entity_poly.pdbx_seq_one_letter_code
_entity_poly.pdbx_strand_id
1 'polypeptide(L)'
;MTTYFLLFLLDHFLSGRHADPSPGVVHGKADVRNLECTRLSQAVAHDRRPGEVAEPSPRVTWDRGSALVCRQRYVRLGERDPRDEAVLSSLGRHVGDITREASAAVAGDVVWHVDAFYPDLLVSAKIAVAAKTNLVETGRSVSDRVPLLAAGDLAVFGKLSPVRSLPMACVRYFAEGSLGPRDVLLAIALLDEQETQLHGGLCQQGTWRWLR
;
A
#
# COMPACT_ATOMS: atom_id res chain seq x y z
N MET A 1 -44.60 -21.41 -12.68
CA MET A 1 -43.87 -20.24 -13.22
C MET A 1 -43.87 -19.09 -12.20
N THR A 2 -43.72 -19.41 -10.91
CA THR A 2 -43.96 -18.47 -9.80
C THR A 2 -42.77 -18.43 -8.83
N THR A 3 -41.89 -19.42 -8.91
CA THR A 3 -40.71 -19.59 -8.05
C THR A 3 -39.52 -18.73 -8.48
N TYR A 4 -39.37 -18.47 -9.79
CA TYR A 4 -38.28 -17.63 -10.32
C TYR A 4 -38.48 -16.13 -10.04
N PHE A 5 -39.73 -15.68 -9.87
CA PHE A 5 -40.02 -14.27 -9.59
C PHE A 5 -39.67 -13.88 -8.14
N LEU A 6 -39.78 -14.83 -7.20
CA LEU A 6 -39.40 -14.65 -5.80
C LEU A 6 -37.88 -14.58 -5.59
N LEU A 7 -37.10 -15.34 -6.38
CA LEU A 7 -35.64 -15.30 -6.31
C LEU A 7 -35.06 -13.99 -6.90
N PHE A 8 -35.64 -13.46 -7.97
CA PHE A 8 -35.24 -12.17 -8.54
C PHE A 8 -35.56 -10.97 -7.61
N LEU A 9 -36.64 -11.05 -6.85
CA LEU A 9 -36.98 -10.05 -5.83
C LEU A 9 -36.02 -10.10 -4.62
N LEU A 10 -35.48 -11.28 -4.27
CA LEU A 10 -34.51 -11.41 -3.18
C LEU A 10 -33.13 -10.81 -3.54
N ASP A 11 -32.68 -10.95 -4.78
CA ASP A 11 -31.40 -10.36 -5.23
C ASP A 11 -31.46 -8.81 -5.29
N HIS A 12 -32.61 -8.22 -5.66
CA HIS A 12 -32.76 -6.75 -5.63
C HIS A 12 -32.89 -6.16 -4.23
N PHE A 13 -33.29 -6.95 -3.23
CA PHE A 13 -33.37 -6.46 -1.84
C PHE A 13 -32.03 -6.45 -1.09
N LEU A 14 -31.02 -7.20 -1.59
CA LEU A 14 -29.69 -7.27 -0.98
C LEU A 14 -28.70 -6.24 -1.54
N SER A 15 -28.98 -5.63 -2.70
CA SER A 15 -28.02 -4.75 -3.40
C SER A 15 -28.24 -3.23 -3.25
N GLY A 16 -28.98 -2.72 -2.26
CA GLY A 16 -29.22 -1.27 -2.23
C GLY A 16 -29.77 -0.63 -0.97
N ARG A 17 -29.58 -1.22 0.21
CA ARG A 17 -29.87 -0.50 1.47
C ARG A 17 -28.57 -0.03 2.09
N HIS A 18 -28.28 1.26 1.93
CA HIS A 18 -27.29 1.98 2.72
C HIS A 18 -27.73 1.93 4.19
N ALA A 19 -27.33 0.85 4.86
CA ALA A 19 -27.74 0.53 6.21
C ALA A 19 -27.02 1.45 7.19
N ASP A 20 -27.75 1.85 8.23
CA ASP A 20 -27.19 2.50 9.41
C ASP A 20 -25.96 1.69 9.89
N PRO A 21 -24.77 2.31 9.99
CA PRO A 21 -23.55 1.61 10.42
C PRO A 21 -23.57 1.24 11.90
N SER A 22 -24.66 1.51 12.63
CA SER A 22 -24.82 1.15 14.03
C SER A 22 -24.77 -0.37 14.24
N PRO A 23 -24.24 -0.84 15.39
CA PRO A 23 -24.18 -2.27 15.69
C PRO A 23 -25.59 -2.86 15.72
N GLY A 24 -25.79 -3.98 15.03
CA GLY A 24 -27.11 -4.60 14.90
C GLY A 24 -27.02 -6.08 14.55
N VAL A 25 -28.11 -6.65 14.05
CA VAL A 25 -28.17 -8.07 13.64
C VAL A 25 -27.27 -8.34 12.43
N VAL A 26 -27.03 -7.32 11.59
CA VAL A 26 -26.24 -7.41 10.35
C VAL A 26 -24.77 -7.00 10.56
N HIS A 27 -24.50 -6.06 11.47
CA HIS A 27 -23.15 -5.53 11.70
C HIS A 27 -22.69 -5.82 13.13
N GLY A 28 -21.61 -6.61 13.25
CA GLY A 28 -20.99 -6.88 14.54
C GLY A 28 -20.29 -5.64 15.10
N LYS A 29 -20.07 -5.60 16.42
CA LYS A 29 -19.35 -4.48 17.08
C LYS A 29 -17.95 -4.25 16.50
N ALA A 30 -17.29 -5.29 16.01
CA ALA A 30 -15.99 -5.20 15.35
C ALA A 30 -16.08 -4.51 13.98
N ASP A 31 -17.13 -4.80 13.20
CA ASP A 31 -17.36 -4.18 11.90
C ASP A 31 -17.58 -2.68 12.03
N VAL A 32 -18.37 -2.26 13.01
CA VAL A 32 -18.65 -0.83 13.25
C VAL A 32 -17.41 -0.08 13.72
N ARG A 33 -16.57 -0.71 14.55
CA ARG A 33 -15.27 -0.13 14.98
C ARG A 33 -14.28 0.00 13.82
N ASN A 34 -14.47 -0.80 12.78
CA ASN A 34 -13.71 -0.73 11.54
C ASN A 34 -14.27 0.33 10.57
N LEU A 35 -15.28 1.11 10.94
CA LEU A 35 -15.79 2.18 10.10
C LEU A 35 -15.25 3.53 10.58
N GLU A 36 -14.72 4.31 9.64
CA GLU A 36 -14.47 5.73 9.82
C GLU A 36 -15.57 6.50 9.11
N CYS A 37 -16.45 7.12 9.89
CA CYS A 37 -17.63 7.81 9.40
C CYS A 37 -17.44 9.33 9.47
N THR A 38 -17.70 10.01 8.37
CA THR A 38 -17.68 11.47 8.31
C THR A 38 -19.07 11.98 7.99
N ARG A 39 -19.49 13.02 8.72
CA ARG A 39 -20.76 13.68 8.47
C ARG A 39 -20.54 14.76 7.41
N LEU A 40 -21.21 14.62 6.28
CA LEU A 40 -21.16 15.54 5.15
C LEU A 40 -22.53 16.15 4.91
N SER A 41 -22.58 17.30 4.24
CA SER A 41 -23.86 17.79 3.70
C SER A 41 -24.35 16.85 2.60
N GLN A 42 -25.68 16.71 2.45
CA GLN A 42 -26.27 15.86 1.42
C GLN A 42 -25.72 16.15 0.02
N ALA A 43 -25.54 17.42 -0.33
CA ALA A 43 -25.00 17.83 -1.62
C ALA A 43 -23.56 17.34 -1.85
N VAL A 44 -22.68 17.47 -0.85
CA VAL A 44 -21.29 17.00 -0.95
C VAL A 44 -21.21 15.48 -0.96
N ALA A 45 -22.11 14.81 -0.23
CA ALA A 45 -22.16 13.37 -0.20
C ALA A 45 -22.66 12.78 -1.53
N HIS A 46 -23.69 13.39 -2.15
CA HIS A 46 -24.18 13.01 -3.47
C HIS A 46 -23.13 13.22 -4.56
N ASP A 47 -22.45 14.37 -4.56
CA ASP A 47 -21.37 14.68 -5.52
C ASP A 47 -20.24 13.63 -5.48
N ARG A 48 -19.85 13.20 -4.28
CA ARG A 48 -18.80 12.18 -4.09
C ARG A 48 -19.24 10.76 -4.38
N ARG A 49 -20.53 10.46 -4.28
CA ARG A 49 -21.11 9.11 -4.36
C ARG A 49 -22.43 9.11 -5.14
N PRO A 50 -22.40 9.44 -6.45
CA PRO A 50 -23.60 9.46 -7.27
C PRO A 50 -24.15 8.04 -7.40
N GLY A 51 -25.39 7.83 -6.94
CA GLY A 51 -26.07 6.53 -6.94
C GLY A 51 -26.19 5.87 -5.56
N GLU A 52 -25.29 6.19 -4.62
CA GLU A 52 -25.37 5.71 -3.23
C GLU A 52 -26.08 6.71 -2.31
N VAL A 53 -25.96 8.00 -2.61
CA VAL A 53 -26.61 9.08 -1.87
C VAL A 53 -27.64 9.73 -2.78
N ALA A 54 -28.87 9.92 -2.28
CA ALA A 54 -29.94 10.55 -3.04
C ALA A 54 -29.63 12.03 -3.33
N GLU A 55 -30.01 12.49 -4.53
CA GLU A 55 -29.85 13.89 -4.94
C GLU A 55 -30.60 14.83 -3.98
N PRO A 56 -29.97 15.92 -3.52
CA PRO A 56 -30.63 16.88 -2.63
C PRO A 56 -31.84 17.54 -3.31
N SER A 57 -32.97 17.62 -2.61
CA SER A 57 -34.19 18.23 -3.15
C SER A 57 -34.01 19.73 -3.41
N PRO A 58 -34.29 20.23 -4.62
CA PRO A 58 -34.08 21.64 -4.96
C PRO A 58 -35.07 22.61 -4.30
N ARG A 59 -36.14 22.11 -3.65
CA ARG A 59 -37.26 22.95 -3.16
C ARG A 59 -37.42 22.99 -1.64
N VAL A 60 -36.52 22.39 -0.85
CA VAL A 60 -36.63 22.35 0.61
C VAL A 60 -35.40 22.99 1.25
N THR A 61 -35.51 24.27 1.61
CA THR A 61 -34.46 25.06 2.28
C THR A 61 -34.15 24.61 3.72
N TRP A 62 -34.96 23.70 4.27
CA TRP A 62 -34.87 23.22 5.65
C TRP A 62 -34.26 21.83 5.79
N ASP A 63 -34.04 21.12 4.68
CA ASP A 63 -33.41 19.81 4.73
C ASP A 63 -31.88 19.98 4.82
N ARG A 64 -31.40 20.31 6.02
CA ARG A 64 -29.99 20.14 6.39
C ARG A 64 -29.73 18.66 6.68
N GLY A 65 -30.21 17.77 5.81
CA GLY A 65 -29.88 16.36 5.83
C GLY A 65 -28.36 16.23 5.78
N SER A 66 -27.80 15.66 6.85
CA SER A 66 -26.40 15.31 6.88
C SER A 66 -26.27 13.83 6.55
N ALA A 67 -25.57 13.51 5.48
CA ALA A 67 -25.25 12.12 5.14
C ALA A 67 -24.05 11.69 5.99
N LEU A 68 -24.15 10.49 6.58
CA LEU A 68 -23.01 9.85 7.23
C LEU A 68 -22.34 8.94 6.20
N VAL A 69 -21.18 9.35 5.71
CA VAL A 69 -20.39 8.57 4.75
C VAL A 69 -19.32 7.83 5.53
N CYS A 70 -19.46 6.50 5.58
CA CYS A 70 -18.52 5.62 6.27
C CYS A 70 -17.61 4.92 5.27
N ARG A 71 -16.32 4.83 5.60
CA ARG A 71 -15.34 3.99 4.91
C ARG A 71 -14.79 2.95 5.87
N GLN A 72 -14.49 1.76 5.39
CA GLN A 72 -13.74 0.79 6.18
C GLN A 72 -12.31 1.29 6.41
N ARG A 73 -11.85 1.18 7.66
CA ARG A 73 -10.51 1.58 8.11
C ARG A 73 -9.48 0.49 7.79
N TYR A 74 -9.90 -0.76 7.84
CA TYR A 74 -9.12 -1.95 7.56
C TYR A 74 -9.87 -2.78 6.52
N VAL A 75 -9.15 -3.20 5.49
CA VAL A 75 -9.64 -4.17 4.50
C VAL A 75 -9.71 -5.53 5.19
N ARG A 76 -10.80 -6.28 5.01
CA ARG A 76 -10.93 -7.60 5.63
C ARG A 76 -10.00 -8.62 4.96
N LEU A 77 -9.76 -9.72 5.65
CA LEU A 77 -9.03 -10.85 5.09
C LEU A 77 -9.78 -11.37 3.85
N GLY A 78 -9.09 -11.57 2.73
CA GLY A 78 -9.68 -12.02 1.46
C GLY A 78 -10.34 -10.94 0.60
N GLU A 79 -10.41 -9.68 1.07
CA GLU A 79 -10.84 -8.54 0.23
C GLU A 79 -9.66 -7.89 -0.52
N ARG A 80 -8.41 -8.24 -0.16
CA ARG A 80 -7.20 -7.87 -0.91
C ARG A 80 -6.86 -8.91 -1.97
N ASP A 81 -6.00 -8.52 -2.90
CA ASP A 81 -5.34 -9.49 -3.76
C ASP A 81 -4.64 -10.57 -2.87
N PRO A 82 -4.86 -11.88 -3.12
CA PRO A 82 -4.29 -12.95 -2.31
C PRO A 82 -2.77 -12.88 -2.17
N ARG A 83 -2.06 -12.37 -3.18
CA ARG A 83 -0.60 -12.18 -3.13
C ARG A 83 -0.23 -11.09 -2.13
N ASP A 84 -0.89 -9.95 -2.20
CA ASP A 84 -0.65 -8.83 -1.29
C ASP A 84 -0.91 -9.24 0.16
N GLU A 85 -1.96 -10.04 0.38
CA GLU A 85 -2.28 -10.61 1.67
C GLU A 85 -1.19 -11.57 2.17
N ALA A 86 -0.72 -12.48 1.32
CA ALA A 86 0.38 -13.38 1.65
C ALA A 86 1.65 -12.60 2.04
N VAL A 87 2.07 -11.63 1.21
CA VAL A 87 3.24 -10.77 1.46
C VAL A 87 3.09 -10.00 2.78
N LEU A 88 1.93 -9.39 3.03
CA LEU A 88 1.70 -8.61 4.24
C LEU A 88 1.61 -9.47 5.51
N SER A 89 1.11 -10.70 5.40
CA SER A 89 1.01 -11.64 6.53
C SER A 89 2.38 -12.13 7.02
N SER A 90 3.36 -12.25 6.13
CA SER A 90 4.73 -12.67 6.45
C SER A 90 5.74 -11.53 6.49
N LEU A 91 5.28 -10.28 6.32
CA LEU A 91 6.12 -9.11 6.07
C LEU A 91 7.23 -8.93 7.11
N GLY A 92 6.88 -8.99 8.40
CA GLY A 92 7.84 -8.78 9.47
C GLY A 92 8.98 -9.80 9.47
N ARG A 93 8.70 -11.05 9.09
CA ARG A 93 9.71 -12.11 8.98
C ARG A 93 10.62 -11.87 7.77
N HIS A 94 10.03 -11.73 6.58
CA HIS A 94 10.79 -11.53 5.34
C HIS A 94 11.67 -10.28 5.40
N VAL A 95 11.09 -9.16 5.86
CA VAL A 95 11.84 -7.91 6.04
C VAL A 95 12.95 -8.08 7.07
N GLY A 96 12.66 -8.71 8.22
CA GLY A 96 13.66 -8.94 9.27
C GLY A 96 14.81 -9.85 8.82
N ASP A 97 14.55 -10.83 7.97
CA ASP A 97 15.58 -11.67 7.34
C ASP A 97 16.47 -10.84 6.39
N ILE A 98 15.84 -10.08 5.48
CA ILE A 98 16.53 -9.22 4.51
C ILE A 98 17.38 -8.15 5.20
N THR A 99 16.83 -7.42 6.18
CA THR A 99 17.55 -6.33 6.87
C THR A 99 18.70 -6.85 7.72
N ARG A 100 18.55 -8.04 8.31
CA ARG A 100 19.62 -8.73 9.05
C ARG A 100 20.76 -9.12 8.11
N GLU A 101 20.45 -9.75 6.98
CA GLU A 101 21.48 -10.10 6.00
C GLU A 101 22.15 -8.85 5.45
N ALA A 102 21.38 -7.85 5.04
CA ALA A 102 21.88 -6.54 4.60
C ALA A 102 22.86 -5.93 5.61
N SER A 103 22.45 -5.88 6.87
CA SER A 103 23.25 -5.33 7.98
C SER A 103 24.54 -6.11 8.25
N ALA A 104 24.54 -7.43 8.03
CA ALA A 104 25.75 -8.24 8.15
C ALA A 104 26.71 -8.03 6.97
N ALA A 105 26.15 -7.63 5.82
CA ALA A 105 26.86 -7.54 4.56
C ALA A 105 27.47 -6.16 4.29
N VAL A 106 27.17 -5.17 5.11
CA VAL A 106 27.66 -3.79 5.02
C VAL A 106 28.36 -3.42 6.32
N ALA A 107 29.64 -3.08 6.22
CA ALA A 107 30.45 -2.66 7.36
C ALA A 107 30.62 -1.13 7.42
N GLY A 108 30.87 -0.62 8.61
CA GLY A 108 31.18 0.78 8.86
C GLY A 108 29.97 1.65 9.20
N ASP A 109 30.25 2.94 9.40
CA ASP A 109 29.26 3.97 9.69
C ASP A 109 28.73 4.53 8.36
N VAL A 110 27.53 4.10 7.98
CA VAL A 110 26.86 4.43 6.72
C VAL A 110 25.43 4.92 6.99
N VAL A 111 24.90 5.71 6.06
CA VAL A 111 23.50 6.14 6.09
C VAL A 111 22.68 5.22 5.19
N TRP A 112 21.68 4.56 5.77
CA TRP A 112 20.81 3.63 5.06
C TRP A 112 19.64 4.38 4.42
N HIS A 113 19.45 4.14 3.13
CA HIS A 113 18.25 4.46 2.38
C HIS A 113 17.48 3.17 2.14
N VAL A 114 16.16 3.26 2.12
CA VAL A 114 15.29 2.11 1.88
C VAL A 114 14.24 2.51 0.87
N ASP A 115 14.07 1.66 -0.15
CA ASP A 115 12.97 1.74 -1.09
C ASP A 115 12.41 0.35 -1.40
N ALA A 116 11.13 0.30 -1.77
CA ALA A 116 10.43 -0.93 -2.06
C ALA A 116 9.79 -0.90 -3.45
N PHE A 117 10.11 -1.90 -4.27
CA PHE A 117 9.66 -2.03 -5.64
C PHE A 117 8.60 -3.12 -5.71
N TYR A 118 7.35 -2.71 -5.48
CA TYR A 118 6.18 -3.58 -5.48
C TYR A 118 5.06 -2.94 -6.33
N PRO A 119 4.24 -3.72 -7.06
CA PRO A 119 3.23 -3.17 -7.97
C PRO A 119 2.21 -2.25 -7.29
N ASP A 120 1.68 -2.65 -6.13
CA ASP A 120 0.80 -1.81 -5.33
C ASP A 120 1.60 -0.83 -4.48
N LEU A 121 1.32 0.47 -4.65
CA LEU A 121 2.04 1.56 -3.98
C LEU A 121 1.83 1.56 -2.45
N LEU A 122 0.67 1.15 -1.95
CA LEU A 122 0.39 1.10 -0.51
C LEU A 122 1.14 -0.07 0.13
N VAL A 123 1.24 -1.21 -0.56
CA VAL A 123 2.03 -2.36 -0.12
C VAL A 123 3.52 -2.04 -0.18
N SER A 124 4.01 -1.43 -1.27
CA SER A 124 5.38 -0.90 -1.38
C SER A 124 5.73 -0.01 -0.18
N ALA A 125 4.90 0.99 0.12
CA ALA A 125 5.13 1.88 1.26
C ALA A 125 5.20 1.13 2.60
N LYS A 126 4.35 0.12 2.81
CA LYS A 126 4.39 -0.72 4.01
C LYS A 126 5.68 -1.53 4.12
N ILE A 127 6.16 -2.09 3.01
CA ILE A 127 7.42 -2.83 2.96
C ILE A 127 8.59 -1.91 3.31
N ALA A 128 8.66 -0.72 2.67
CA ALA A 128 9.72 0.25 2.92
C ALA A 128 9.73 0.72 4.39
N VAL A 129 8.56 1.05 4.95
CA VAL A 129 8.44 1.45 6.37
C VAL A 129 8.87 0.33 7.29
N ALA A 130 8.41 -0.91 7.07
CA ALA A 130 8.80 -2.05 7.90
C ALA A 130 10.33 -2.26 7.91
N ALA A 131 10.99 -2.11 6.75
CA ALA A 131 12.44 -2.25 6.64
C ALA A 131 13.19 -1.10 7.31
N LYS A 132 12.75 0.15 7.13
CA LYS A 132 13.29 1.31 7.85
C LYS A 132 13.19 1.12 9.37
N THR A 133 12.01 0.73 9.86
CA THR A 133 11.78 0.48 11.29
C THR A 133 12.73 -0.59 11.82
N ASN A 134 12.87 -1.72 11.11
CA ASN A 134 13.76 -2.80 11.55
C ASN A 134 15.25 -2.37 11.59
N LEU A 135 15.70 -1.59 10.60
CA LEU A 135 17.06 -1.01 10.60
C LEU A 135 17.26 -0.04 11.77
N VAL A 136 16.29 0.83 12.05
CA VAL A 136 16.34 1.76 13.20
C VAL A 136 16.37 1.00 14.53
N GLU A 137 15.51 -0.01 14.70
CA GLU A 137 15.44 -0.84 15.90
C GLU A 137 16.74 -1.61 16.17
N THR A 138 17.50 -1.92 15.11
CA THR A 138 18.83 -2.54 15.20
C THR A 138 19.98 -1.54 15.30
N GLY A 139 19.67 -0.26 15.54
CA GLY A 139 20.66 0.79 15.81
C GLY A 139 21.35 1.35 14.56
N ARG A 140 20.78 1.16 13.37
CA ARG A 140 21.33 1.72 12.12
C ARG A 140 20.87 3.17 11.92
N SER A 141 21.73 3.97 11.29
CA SER A 141 21.37 5.32 10.83
C SER A 141 20.58 5.22 9.54
N VAL A 142 19.31 5.62 9.56
CA VAL A 142 18.39 5.52 8.41
C VAL A 142 17.93 6.90 7.98
N SER A 143 17.99 7.19 6.70
CA SER A 143 17.49 8.42 6.10
C SER A 143 16.02 8.28 5.70
N ASP A 144 15.24 9.33 5.95
CA ASP A 144 13.87 9.44 5.43
C ASP A 144 13.83 9.76 3.94
N ARG A 145 14.95 10.21 3.36
CA ARG A 145 15.05 10.59 1.95
C ARG A 145 15.05 9.34 1.05
N VAL A 146 14.18 9.36 0.05
CA VAL A 146 14.18 8.35 -1.03
C VAL A 146 15.12 8.84 -2.14
N PRO A 147 16.08 8.01 -2.61
CA PRO A 147 16.92 8.34 -3.75
C PRO A 147 16.07 8.52 -5.01
N LEU A 148 16.23 9.65 -5.68
CA LEU A 148 15.52 9.97 -6.92
C LEU A 148 16.40 9.67 -8.14
N LEU A 149 15.74 9.30 -9.23
CA LEU A 149 16.31 9.19 -10.58
C LEU A 149 15.72 10.30 -11.46
N ALA A 150 16.46 10.69 -12.49
CA ALA A 150 15.92 11.55 -13.54
C ALA A 150 14.69 10.92 -14.24
N ALA A 151 13.77 11.77 -14.71
CA ALA A 151 12.55 11.31 -15.39
C ALA A 151 12.83 10.43 -16.62
N GLY A 152 13.92 10.70 -17.35
CA GLY A 152 14.36 9.88 -18.49
C GLY A 152 14.76 8.47 -18.07
N ASP A 153 15.44 8.32 -16.94
CA ASP A 153 15.84 7.02 -16.41
C ASP A 153 14.61 6.22 -15.95
N LEU A 154 13.64 6.88 -15.30
CA LEU A 154 12.37 6.25 -14.90
C LEU A 154 11.59 5.72 -16.11
N ALA A 155 11.55 6.46 -17.21
CA ALA A 155 10.87 6.05 -18.44
C ALA A 155 11.49 4.79 -19.09
N VAL A 156 12.79 4.57 -18.88
CA VAL A 156 13.50 3.37 -19.36
C VAL A 156 13.36 2.23 -18.36
N PHE A 157 13.67 2.47 -17.10
CA PHE A 157 13.72 1.43 -16.06
C PHE A 157 12.35 0.87 -15.72
N GLY A 158 11.28 1.66 -15.85
CA GLY A 158 9.90 1.18 -15.67
C GLY A 158 9.46 0.12 -16.69
N LYS A 159 10.24 -0.09 -17.77
CA LYS A 159 9.98 -1.12 -18.80
C LYS A 159 10.84 -2.38 -18.61
N LEU A 160 11.73 -2.39 -17.62
CA LEU A 160 12.67 -3.48 -17.37
C LEU A 160 12.23 -4.25 -16.13
N SER A 161 12.56 -5.55 -16.09
CA SER A 161 12.37 -6.33 -14.86
C SER A 161 13.27 -5.81 -13.74
N PRO A 162 12.87 -5.95 -12.46
CA PRO A 162 13.67 -5.53 -11.30
C PRO A 162 15.10 -6.07 -11.30
N VAL A 163 15.29 -7.29 -11.80
CA VAL A 163 16.60 -7.94 -11.96
C VAL A 163 17.56 -7.11 -12.82
N ARG A 164 17.04 -6.39 -13.82
CA ARG A 164 17.83 -5.54 -14.72
C ARG A 164 17.80 -4.07 -14.31
N SER A 165 16.64 -3.54 -13.91
CA SER A 165 16.49 -2.12 -13.60
C SER A 165 17.25 -1.71 -12.34
N LEU A 166 17.22 -2.51 -11.26
CA LEU A 166 17.84 -2.12 -9.99
C LEU A 166 19.37 -2.01 -10.04
N PRO A 167 20.11 -2.94 -10.68
CA PRO A 167 21.54 -2.75 -10.89
C PRO A 167 21.86 -1.47 -11.68
N MET A 168 21.07 -1.15 -12.71
CA MET A 168 21.27 0.05 -13.51
C MET A 168 20.94 1.32 -12.72
N ALA A 169 19.83 1.33 -11.98
CA ALA A 169 19.44 2.41 -11.09
C ALA A 169 20.52 2.70 -10.05
N CYS A 170 21.15 1.66 -9.49
CA CYS A 170 22.25 1.82 -8.55
C CYS A 170 23.40 2.67 -9.10
N VAL A 171 23.84 2.39 -10.32
CA VAL A 171 24.89 3.17 -10.99
C VAL A 171 24.43 4.62 -11.18
N ARG A 172 23.18 4.83 -11.60
CA ARG A 172 22.62 6.17 -11.83
C ARG A 172 22.49 6.98 -10.55
N TYR A 173 22.04 6.39 -9.44
CA TYR A 173 21.92 7.11 -8.16
C TYR A 173 23.24 7.75 -7.72
N PHE A 174 24.37 7.07 -7.90
CA PHE A 174 25.68 7.61 -7.57
C PHE A 174 26.18 8.60 -8.63
N ALA A 175 25.94 8.30 -9.92
CA ALA A 175 26.33 9.20 -11.00
C ALA A 175 25.60 10.56 -10.95
N GLU A 176 24.35 10.58 -10.49
CA GLU A 176 23.52 11.78 -10.33
C GLU A 176 23.69 12.46 -8.95
N GLY A 177 24.49 11.89 -8.06
CA GLY A 177 24.69 12.41 -6.70
C GLY A 177 23.48 12.25 -5.77
N SER A 178 22.51 11.42 -6.16
CA SER A 178 21.36 11.04 -5.35
C SER A 178 21.76 10.16 -4.17
N LEU A 179 22.85 9.39 -4.27
CA LEU A 179 23.50 8.70 -3.17
C LEU A 179 24.95 9.16 -3.06
N GLY A 180 25.37 9.49 -1.84
CA GLY A 180 26.74 9.89 -1.51
C GLY A 180 27.66 8.69 -1.16
N PRO A 181 28.97 8.91 -0.99
CA PRO A 181 29.95 7.83 -0.78
C PRO A 181 29.74 6.98 0.47
N ARG A 182 29.00 7.50 1.46
CA ARG A 182 28.65 6.83 2.73
C ARG A 182 27.20 6.36 2.77
N ASP A 183 26.47 6.52 1.67
CA ASP A 183 25.07 6.12 1.58
C ASP A 183 24.99 4.69 1.03
N VAL A 184 24.03 3.92 1.55
CA VAL A 184 23.71 2.58 1.08
C VAL A 184 22.21 2.51 0.87
N LEU A 185 21.78 2.04 -0.30
CA LEU A 185 20.37 1.77 -0.55
C LEU A 185 20.10 0.26 -0.39
N LEU A 186 19.21 -0.07 0.55
CA LEU A 186 18.53 -1.35 0.62
C LEU A 186 17.24 -1.27 -0.21
N ALA A 187 17.21 -1.99 -1.31
CA ALA A 187 16.05 -2.08 -2.17
C ALA A 187 15.39 -3.44 -1.96
N ILE A 188 14.09 -3.43 -1.65
CA ILE A 188 13.29 -4.64 -1.46
C ILE A 188 12.34 -4.75 -2.63
N ALA A 189 12.40 -5.84 -3.39
CA ALA A 189 11.65 -5.99 -4.63
C ALA A 189 10.92 -7.32 -4.70
N LEU A 190 9.80 -7.31 -5.42
CA LEU A 190 9.22 -8.52 -5.98
C LEU A 190 9.86 -8.75 -7.35
N LEU A 191 10.53 -9.88 -7.57
CA LEU A 191 11.25 -10.13 -8.84
C LEU A 191 10.35 -10.71 -9.94
N ASP A 192 9.36 -11.50 -9.55
CA ASP A 192 8.35 -12.09 -10.43
C ASP A 192 6.97 -11.82 -9.84
N GLU A 193 6.04 -11.39 -10.68
CA GLU A 193 4.67 -11.06 -10.28
C GLU A 193 3.89 -12.26 -9.74
N GLN A 194 4.31 -13.48 -10.08
CA GLN A 194 3.69 -14.74 -9.62
C GLN A 194 4.23 -15.20 -8.25
N GLU A 195 5.32 -14.59 -7.77
CA GLU A 195 5.91 -14.93 -6.47
C GLU A 195 5.25 -14.15 -5.32
N THR A 196 5.36 -14.69 -4.10
CA THR A 196 5.00 -14.01 -2.84
C THR A 196 6.25 -13.68 -2.01
N GLN A 197 7.43 -14.03 -2.51
CA GLN A 197 8.69 -13.83 -1.83
C GLN A 197 9.26 -12.45 -2.15
N LEU A 198 9.64 -11.73 -1.10
CA LEU A 198 10.38 -10.47 -1.23
C LEU A 198 11.87 -10.78 -1.32
N HIS A 199 12.55 -10.04 -2.20
CA HIS A 199 13.99 -10.17 -2.43
C HIS A 199 14.69 -8.88 -2.05
N GLY A 200 15.83 -9.00 -1.39
CA GLY A 200 16.64 -7.85 -0.97
C GLY A 200 17.81 -7.62 -1.91
N GLY A 201 18.14 -6.36 -2.18
CA GLY A 201 19.34 -5.98 -2.90
C GLY A 201 19.99 -4.74 -2.29
N LEU A 202 21.31 -4.68 -2.36
CA LEU A 202 22.13 -3.59 -1.86
C LEU A 202 22.75 -2.83 -3.03
N CYS A 203 22.59 -1.51 -2.98
CA CYS A 203 23.34 -0.58 -3.79
C CYS A 203 24.32 0.19 -2.92
N GLN A 204 25.61 0.02 -3.19
CA GLN A 204 26.69 0.70 -2.47
C GLN A 204 27.77 1.13 -3.47
N GLN A 205 28.12 2.41 -3.47
CA GLN A 205 29.17 2.98 -4.33
C GLN A 205 28.99 2.62 -5.82
N GLY A 206 27.74 2.67 -6.30
CA GLY A 206 27.38 2.31 -7.67
C GLY A 206 27.45 0.81 -7.98
N THR A 207 27.75 -0.04 -7.01
CA THR A 207 27.79 -1.50 -7.16
C THR A 207 26.54 -2.13 -6.57
N TRP A 208 25.90 -2.99 -7.35
CA TRP A 208 24.72 -3.72 -6.94
C TRP A 208 25.04 -5.15 -6.51
N ARG A 209 24.36 -5.63 -5.46
CA ARG A 209 24.43 -7.03 -5.02
C ARG A 209 23.08 -7.49 -4.49
N TRP A 210 22.61 -8.65 -4.96
CA TRP A 210 21.46 -9.34 -4.39
C TRP A 210 21.82 -10.04 -3.07
N LEU A 211 20.88 -10.04 -2.14
CA LEU A 211 20.89 -10.78 -0.87
C LEU A 211 20.26 -12.17 -1.11
N ARG A 212 20.67 -13.18 -0.33
CA ARG A 212 20.32 -14.59 -0.55
C ARG A 212 19.01 -15.01 0.09
#